data_AF-A0A821P5J3-F1
#
_entry.id   AF-A0A821P5J3-F1
#
_cell.length_a   1.000
_cell.length_b   1.000
_cell.length_c   1.000
_cell.angle_alpha   90.00
_cell.angle_beta   90.00
_cell.angle_gamma   90.00
#
_symmetry.space_group_name_H-M   'P 1'
#
loop_
_entity.id
_entity.type
_entity.pdbx_description
1 polymer ?
#
loop_
_entity_poly.entity_id
_entity_poly.type
_entity_poly.pdbx_seq_one_letter_code
_entity_poly.pdbx_strand_id
1 'polypeptide(L)'
;MFVVLRDGTGFLQCVFADKLCQNYDAVILATEATVGVYGVVRPIPEGQTAPGNQELVADYFEVVGHSPPGGADTLINEDSHPDVQLDNRHMLIRGENVKIF
;
A
#
# COMPACT_ATOMS: atom_id res chain seq x y z
N MET A 1 1.82 12.59 1.87
CA MET A 1 1.09 11.31 1.87
C MET A 1 2.10 10.19 2.02
N PHE A 2 1.80 9.15 2.79
CA PHE A 2 2.68 8.00 2.99
C PHE A 2 2.03 6.77 2.38
N VAL A 3 2.80 6.01 1.60
CA VAL A 3 2.33 4.79 0.94
C VAL A 3 3.29 3.67 1.31
N VAL A 4 2.77 2.58 1.88
CA VAL A 4 3.56 1.35 2.06
C VAL A 4 3.34 0.48 0.83
N LEU A 5 4.38 0.34 0.01
CA LEU A 5 4.35 -0.41 -1.23
C LEU A 5 4.74 -1.86 -0.97
N ARG A 6 4.03 -2.79 -1.59
CA ARG A 6 4.31 -4.23 -1.55
C ARG A 6 4.40 -4.77 -2.97
N ASP A 7 5.48 -5.49 -3.25
CA ASP A 7 5.70 -6.19 -4.52
C ASP A 7 5.74 -7.72 -4.39
N GLY A 8 5.61 -8.24 -3.16
CA GLY A 8 5.68 -9.67 -2.83
C GLY A 8 7.05 -10.13 -2.31
N THR A 9 8.10 -9.34 -2.48
CA THR A 9 9.43 -9.60 -1.91
C THR A 9 9.63 -8.90 -0.57
N GLY A 10 8.91 -7.80 -0.35
CA GLY A 10 8.92 -7.07 0.91
C GLY A 10 7.99 -5.88 0.90
N PHE A 11 8.26 -4.96 1.82
CA PHE A 11 7.56 -3.70 1.98
C PHE A 11 8.54 -2.55 1.90
N LEU A 12 8.13 -1.47 1.25
CA LEU A 12 8.91 -0.24 1.14
C LEU A 12 8.02 0.96 1.48
N GLN A 13 8.48 1.80 2.40
CA GLN A 13 7.81 3.06 2.68
C GLN A 13 8.15 4.08 1.59
N CYS A 14 7.12 4.68 1.00
CA CYS A 14 7.23 5.74 0.02
C CYS A 14 6.62 7.03 0.56
N VAL A 15 7.36 8.13 0.45
CA VAL A 15 6.98 9.46 0.95
C VAL A 15 6.66 10.37 -0.23
N PHE A 16 5.42 10.83 -0.29
CA PHE A 16 4.92 11.71 -1.32
C PHE A 16 4.71 13.08 -0.70
N ALA A 17 5.26 14.13 -1.32
CA ALA A 17 5.20 15.49 -0.79
C ALA A 17 4.62 16.48 -1.83
N ASP A 18 4.13 17.61 -1.32
CA ASP A 18 3.73 18.77 -2.10
C ASP A 18 2.80 18.45 -3.29
N LYS A 19 3.27 18.74 -4.50
CA LYS A 19 2.53 18.59 -5.76
C LYS A 19 2.12 17.15 -6.02
N LEU A 20 2.89 16.17 -5.54
CA LEU A 20 2.55 14.75 -5.66
C LEU A 20 1.32 14.36 -4.83
N CYS A 21 0.90 15.19 -3.87
CA CYS A 21 -0.31 14.95 -3.08
C CYS A 21 -1.52 15.74 -3.59
N GLN A 22 -1.36 16.57 -4.63
CA GLN A 22 -2.37 17.55 -5.07
C GLN A 22 -2.98 17.22 -6.44
N ASN A 23 -2.52 16.15 -7.08
CA ASN A 23 -3.09 15.70 -8.35
C ASN A 23 -4.33 14.83 -8.11
N TYR A 24 -5.11 14.59 -9.16
CA TYR A 24 -6.34 13.80 -9.08
C TYR A 24 -6.08 12.39 -8.55
N ASP A 25 -5.08 11.71 -9.11
CA ASP A 25 -4.72 10.33 -8.77
C ASP A 25 -4.33 10.19 -7.30
N ALA A 26 -3.62 11.16 -6.74
CA ALA A 26 -3.25 11.22 -5.33
C ALA A 26 -4.47 11.33 -4.42
N VAL A 27 -5.48 12.11 -4.82
CA VAL A 27 -6.70 12.33 -4.03
C VAL A 27 -7.59 11.09 -4.05
N ILE A 28 -7.62 10.37 -5.17
CA ILE A 28 -8.46 9.16 -5.32
C ILE A 28 -7.70 7.85 -5.05
N LEU A 29 -6.43 7.92 -4.67
CA LEU A 29 -5.62 6.73 -4.42
C LEU A 29 -6.20 5.93 -3.25
N ALA A 30 -6.55 4.67 -3.53
CA ALA A 30 -7.08 3.74 -2.55
C ALA A 30 -6.07 2.63 -2.24
N THR A 31 -6.25 1.96 -1.10
CA THR A 31 -5.46 0.79 -0.73
C THR A 31 -5.67 -0.34 -1.75
N GLU A 32 -4.65 -1.18 -1.95
CA GLU A 32 -4.61 -2.24 -2.98
C GLU A 32 -4.59 -1.73 -4.45
N ALA A 33 -4.44 -0.42 -4.69
CA ALA A 33 -4.15 0.10 -6.03
C ALA A 33 -2.73 -0.29 -6.47
N THR A 34 -2.53 -0.43 -7.79
CA THR A 34 -1.21 -0.68 -8.37
C THR A 34 -0.62 0.63 -8.84
N VAL A 35 0.58 0.97 -8.35
CA VAL A 35 1.27 2.22 -8.65
C VAL A 35 2.72 1.98 -9.08
N GLY A 36 3.20 2.79 -10.02
CA GLY A 36 4.63 2.97 -10.29
C GLY A 36 5.13 4.18 -9.53
N VAL A 37 6.15 4.00 -8.67
CA VAL A 37 6.71 5.10 -7.87
C VAL A 37 8.19 5.24 -8.21
N TYR A 38 8.60 6.46 -8.53
CA TYR A 38 9.96 6.83 -8.88
C TYR A 38 10.47 7.86 -7.88
N GLY A 39 11.76 7.81 -7.58
CA GLY A 39 12.36 8.69 -6.60
C GLY A 39 13.70 8.20 -6.09
N VAL A 40 14.12 8.75 -4.94
CA VAL A 40 15.42 8.47 -4.33
C VAL A 40 15.24 7.74 -3.03
N VAL A 41 15.85 6.56 -2.92
CA VAL A 41 15.91 5.79 -1.66
C VAL A 41 16.88 6.46 -0.70
N ARG A 42 16.42 6.72 0.52
CA ARG A 42 17.19 7.34 1.60
C ARG A 42 17.07 6.51 2.87
N PRO A 43 18.09 6.53 3.74
CA PRO A 43 17.93 6.01 5.10
C PRO A 43 16.89 6.83 5.85
N ILE A 44 16.18 6.17 6.77
CA ILE A 44 15.18 6.83 7.60
C ILE A 44 15.83 7.92 8.49
N PRO A 45 15.14 9.05 8.72
CA PRO A 45 15.58 10.03 9.71
C PRO A 45 15.69 9.43 11.11
N GLU A 46 16.63 9.95 11.92
CA GLU A 46 16.78 9.50 13.31
C GLU A 46 15.47 9.63 14.10
N GLY A 47 15.08 8.57 14.80
CA GLY A 47 13.86 8.51 15.62
C GLY A 47 12.59 8.07 14.88
N GLN A 48 12.66 7.81 13.57
CA GLN A 48 11.55 7.20 12.83
C GLN A 48 11.78 5.70 12.63
N THR A 49 10.73 4.98 12.23
CA THR A 49 10.81 3.56 11.89
C THR A 49 10.08 3.33 10.58
N ALA A 50 10.71 2.59 9.67
CA ALA A 50 10.09 2.15 8.43
C ALA A 50 10.55 0.72 8.11
N PRO A 51 9.75 -0.06 7.34
CA PRO A 51 10.17 -1.36 6.85
C PRO A 51 11.53 -1.24 6.13
N GLY A 52 12.51 -2.05 6.57
CA GLY A 52 13.86 -2.05 5.98
C GLY A 52 14.76 -0.87 6.36
N ASN A 53 14.37 0.00 7.31
CA ASN A 53 15.12 1.21 7.71
C ASN A 53 15.49 2.14 6.54
N GLN A 54 14.68 2.10 5.48
CA GLN A 54 14.85 2.91 4.29
C GLN A 54 13.47 3.43 3.85
N GLU A 55 13.48 4.58 3.20
CA GLU A 55 12.29 5.17 2.60
C GLU A 55 12.60 5.68 1.19
N LEU A 56 11.62 5.58 0.31
CA LEU A 56 11.66 6.16 -1.04
C LEU A 56 11.02 7.54 -0.99
N VAL A 57 11.81 8.58 -1.18
CA VAL A 57 11.27 9.94 -1.38
C VAL A 57 10.86 10.07 -2.84
N ALA A 58 9.56 10.08 -3.09
CA ALA A 58 9.00 10.10 -4.43
C ALA A 58 9.21 11.46 -5.11
N ASP A 59 9.62 11.44 -6.37
CA ASP A 59 9.65 12.61 -7.27
C ASP A 59 8.55 12.56 -8.33
N TYR A 60 8.09 11.35 -8.66
CA TYR A 60 7.01 11.07 -9.59
C TYR A 60 6.32 9.76 -9.22
N PHE A 61 5.02 9.67 -9.49
CA PHE A 61 4.29 8.42 -9.42
C PHE A 61 3.20 8.39 -10.48
N GLU A 62 2.80 7.19 -10.84
CA GLU A 62 1.69 6.91 -11.75
C GLU A 62 0.82 5.78 -11.19
N VAL A 63 -0.49 5.86 -11.44
CA VAL A 63 -1.41 4.77 -11.10
C VAL A 63 -1.54 3.86 -12.32
N VAL A 64 -1.10 2.61 -12.16
CA VAL A 64 -1.20 1.58 -13.21
C VAL A 64 -2.59 0.94 -13.20
N GLY A 65 -3.17 0.76 -12.00
CA GLY A 65 -4.49 0.17 -11.82
C GLY A 65 -5.17 0.70 -10.56
N HIS A 66 -6.36 1.27 -10.74
CA HIS A 66 -7.16 1.75 -9.62
C HIS A 66 -7.79 0.59 -8.85
N SER A 67 -7.98 0.80 -7.54
CA SER A 67 -8.77 -0.07 -6.68
C SER A 67 -10.01 0.66 -6.15
N PRO A 68 -11.06 -0.07 -5.77
CA PRO A 68 -12.23 0.51 -5.12
C PRO A 68 -11.87 1.21 -3.79
N PRO A 69 -12.61 2.28 -3.43
CA PRO A 69 -12.43 2.94 -2.14
C PRO A 69 -12.58 1.96 -0.97
N GLY A 70 -11.67 2.04 0.01
CA GLY A 70 -11.67 1.18 1.19
C GLY A 70 -10.99 -0.19 1.01
N GLY A 71 -10.56 -0.53 -0.21
CA GLY A 71 -9.69 -1.68 -0.47
C GLY A 71 -10.23 -3.00 0.07
N ALA A 72 -9.33 -3.86 0.56
CA ALA A 72 -9.67 -5.20 1.03
C ALA A 72 -10.63 -5.21 2.24
N ASP A 73 -10.50 -4.21 3.13
CA ASP A 73 -11.27 -4.13 4.38
C ASP A 73 -12.78 -3.99 4.17
N THR A 74 -13.19 -3.50 2.99
CA THR A 74 -14.61 -3.40 2.61
C THR A 74 -15.23 -4.74 2.25
N LEU A 75 -14.42 -5.70 1.80
CA LEU A 75 -14.89 -7.05 1.45
C LEU A 75 -14.77 -8.02 2.64
N ILE A 76 -13.70 -7.93 3.42
CA ILE A 76 -13.42 -8.84 4.52
C ILE A 76 -12.81 -8.07 5.67
N ASN A 77 -13.32 -8.33 6.87
CA ASN A 77 -12.76 -7.85 8.12
C ASN A 77 -12.72 -8.99 9.15
N GLU A 78 -12.20 -8.71 10.35
CA GLU A 78 -12.05 -9.69 11.42
C GLU A 78 -13.39 -10.27 11.92
N ASP A 79 -14.48 -9.50 11.78
CA ASP A 79 -15.83 -9.88 12.18
C ASP A 79 -16.60 -10.67 11.11
N SER A 80 -16.01 -10.84 9.92
CA SER A 80 -16.66 -11.52 8.79
C SER A 80 -16.83 -13.02 9.07
N HIS A 81 -17.98 -13.60 8.69
CA HIS A 81 -18.23 -15.03 8.85
C HIS A 81 -17.18 -15.89 8.11
N PRO A 82 -16.72 -17.03 8.65
CA PRO A 82 -15.69 -17.86 8.02
C PRO A 82 -15.96 -18.22 6.55
N ASP A 83 -17.22 -18.49 6.20
CA ASP A 83 -17.60 -18.78 4.81
C ASP A 83 -17.35 -17.58 3.87
N VAL A 84 -17.66 -16.36 4.33
CA VAL A 84 -17.40 -15.11 3.57
C VAL A 84 -15.89 -14.88 3.42
N GLN A 85 -15.11 -15.21 4.46
CA GLN A 85 -13.65 -15.12 4.39
C GLN A 85 -13.07 -16.14 3.40
N LEU A 86 -13.64 -17.34 3.32
CA LEU A 86 -13.21 -18.38 2.38
C LEU A 86 -13.59 -18.04 0.93
N ASP A 87 -14.80 -17.53 0.70
CA ASP A 87 -15.25 -17.09 -0.62
C ASP A 87 -14.37 -15.95 -1.16
N ASN A 88 -13.96 -15.03 -0.27
CA ASN A 88 -13.11 -13.90 -0.61
C ASN A 88 -11.62 -14.15 -0.29
N ARG A 89 -11.20 -15.42 -0.16
CA ARG A 89 -9.83 -15.78 0.22
C ARG A 89 -8.75 -15.14 -0.66
N HIS A 90 -9.06 -14.86 -1.92
CA HIS A 90 -8.17 -14.18 -2.86
C HIS A 90 -7.78 -12.74 -2.43
N MET A 91 -8.62 -12.07 -1.64
CA MET A 91 -8.28 -10.82 -0.98
C MET A 91 -7.67 -11.07 0.39
N LEU A 92 -8.15 -12.08 1.12
CA LEU A 92 -7.62 -12.44 2.45
C LEU A 92 -6.11 -12.73 2.43
N ILE A 93 -5.62 -13.47 1.42
CA ILE A 93 -4.19 -13.78 1.27
C ILE A 93 -3.31 -12.56 0.98
N ARG A 94 -3.92 -11.41 0.70
CA ARG A 94 -3.22 -10.13 0.56
C ARG A 94 -3.07 -9.43 1.91
N GLY A 95 -3.60 -9.96 3.01
CA GLY A 95 -3.29 -9.45 4.35
C GLY A 95 -1.89 -9.87 4.78
N GLU A 96 -1.20 -9.03 5.57
CA GLU A 96 0.15 -9.35 6.08
C GLU A 96 0.19 -10.60 6.98
N ASN A 97 -0.90 -10.84 7.71
CA ASN A 97 -1.00 -11.91 8.70
C ASN A 97 -1.35 -13.28 8.09
N VAL A 98 -1.77 -13.31 6.81
CA VAL A 98 -2.25 -14.53 6.17
C VAL A 98 -1.09 -15.16 5.43
N LYS A 99 -0.27 -15.88 6.19
CA LYS A 99 0.83 -16.67 5.65
C LYS A 99 0.27 -17.91 4.95
N ILE A 100 0.76 -18.17 3.75
CA ILE A 100 0.33 -19.32 2.96
C ILE A 100 1.04 -20.60 3.44
N PHE A 101 2.08 -20.52 4.28
CA PHE A 101 2.70 -21.63 5.02
C PHE A 101 3.35 -21.13 6.31
#